data_AF-A0A7S0Z975-F1
#
_entry.id   AF-A0A7S0Z975-F1
#
_cell.length_a   1.000
_cell.length_b   1.000
_cell.length_c   1.000
_cell.angle_alpha   90.00
_cell.angle_beta   90.00
_cell.angle_gamma   90.00
#
_symmetry.space_group_name_H-M   'P 1'
#
loop_
_entity.id
_entity.type
_entity.pdbx_description
1 polymer ?
#
loop_
_entity_poly.entity_id
_entity_poly.type
_entity_poly.pdbx_seq_one_letter_code
_entity_poly.pdbx_strand_id
1 'polypeptide(L)'
;VRARLPFCPPRGDPTLDASGYLRLGNIARGYEKPCVIDVKIGIRTWDAAHDAAYAEKRARSEAGTTHETLGFKICGAQTYDANGEVRKLSRDECKAIRMSESMTRQALDDFVR
;
A
#
# COMPACT_ATOMS: atom_id res chain seq x y z
N VAL A 1 0.15 -10.82 -20.11
CA VAL A 1 -0.78 -9.91 -19.40
C VAL A 1 -0.40 -8.48 -19.75
N ARG A 2 -1.26 -7.73 -20.45
CA ARG A 2 -1.00 -6.31 -20.77
C ARG A 2 -1.21 -5.51 -19.49
N ALA A 3 -0.15 -4.94 -18.91
CA ALA A 3 -0.29 -4.04 -17.78
C ALA A 3 -1.15 -2.84 -18.23
N ARG A 4 -2.32 -2.66 -17.60
CA ARG A 4 -3.07 -1.42 -17.76
C ARG A 4 -2.26 -0.33 -17.05
N LEU A 5 -2.02 0.79 -17.73
CA LEU A 5 -1.35 1.93 -17.12
C LEU A 5 -2.10 2.33 -15.85
N PRO A 6 -1.39 2.74 -14.77
CA PRO A 6 -2.04 3.28 -13.59
C PRO A 6 -2.89 4.49 -14.00
N PHE A 7 -4.21 4.38 -13.84
CA PHE A 7 -5.13 5.47 -14.12
C PHE A 7 -5.24 6.34 -12.87
N CYS A 8 -4.65 7.53 -12.94
CA CYS A 8 -4.88 8.61 -11.99
C CYS A 8 -5.69 9.69 -12.72
N PRO A 9 -6.99 9.83 -12.47
CA PRO A 9 -7.80 10.84 -13.14
C PRO A 9 -7.31 12.24 -12.73
N PRO A 10 -7.13 13.17 -13.67
CA PRO A 10 -6.77 14.55 -13.36
C PRO A 10 -7.86 15.23 -12.53
N ARG A 11 -7.50 16.30 -11.82
CA ARG A 11 -8.49 17.19 -11.17
C ARG A 11 -9.48 17.71 -12.22
N GLY A 12 -10.78 17.54 -11.98
CA GLY A 12 -11.85 17.95 -12.91
C GLY A 12 -12.25 16.90 -13.94
N ASP A 13 -11.81 15.64 -13.79
CA ASP A 13 -12.20 14.54 -14.67
C ASP A 13 -13.72 14.23 -14.55
N PRO A 14 -14.44 14.07 -15.67
CA PRO A 14 -15.87 13.72 -15.70
C PRO A 14 -16.22 12.34 -15.12
N THR A 15 -15.22 11.55 -14.72
CA THR A 15 -15.38 10.31 -13.93
C THR A 15 -15.68 10.55 -12.46
N LEU A 16 -15.60 11.80 -11.98
CA LEU A 16 -16.20 12.23 -10.73
C LEU A 16 -17.72 12.22 -10.90
N ASP A 17 -18.44 11.39 -10.16
CA ASP A 17 -19.89 11.38 -10.23
C ASP A 17 -20.49 12.66 -9.64
N ALA A 18 -21.79 12.87 -9.85
CA ALA A 18 -22.50 14.06 -9.37
C ALA A 18 -22.46 14.25 -7.83
N SER A 19 -22.00 13.24 -7.10
CA SER A 19 -21.88 13.21 -5.64
C SER A 19 -20.43 13.37 -5.16
N GLY A 20 -19.47 13.61 -6.06
CA GLY A 20 -18.06 13.82 -5.73
C GLY A 20 -17.26 12.53 -5.50
N TYR A 21 -17.79 11.36 -5.86
CA TYR A 21 -17.03 10.11 -5.81
C TYR A 21 -16.25 9.90 -7.09
N LEU A 22 -15.08 9.28 -6.96
CA LEU A 22 -14.27 8.89 -8.10
C LEU A 22 -14.57 7.45 -8.52
N ARG A 23 -15.12 7.27 -9.73
CA ARG A 23 -15.43 5.95 -10.26
C ARG A 23 -14.23 5.33 -10.98
N LEU A 24 -13.58 4.38 -10.32
CA LEU A 24 -12.42 3.65 -10.85
C LEU A 24 -12.76 2.21 -11.22
N GLY A 25 -12.01 1.66 -12.19
CA GLY A 25 -12.10 0.25 -12.53
C GLY A 25 -11.57 -0.63 -11.39
N ASN A 26 -12.32 -1.68 -11.03
CA ASN A 26 -11.86 -2.66 -10.06
C ASN A 26 -10.76 -3.56 -10.68
N ILE A 27 -9.53 -3.40 -10.20
CA ILE A 27 -8.36 -4.12 -10.70
C ILE A 27 -8.34 -5.62 -10.33
N ALA A 28 -9.08 -6.02 -9.29
CA ALA A 28 -9.21 -7.42 -8.86
C ALA A 28 -10.45 -8.10 -9.47
N ARG A 29 -11.22 -7.42 -10.32
CA ARG A 29 -12.42 -7.99 -10.93
C ARG A 29 -12.07 -9.20 -11.79
N GLY A 30 -12.75 -10.33 -11.55
CA GLY A 30 -12.56 -11.57 -12.29
C GLY A 30 -11.51 -12.51 -11.69
N TYR A 31 -10.81 -12.09 -10.62
CA TYR A 31 -9.98 -12.99 -9.83
C TYR A 31 -10.85 -13.66 -8.76
N GLU A 32 -10.80 -14.99 -8.68
CA GLU A 32 -11.51 -15.76 -7.64
C GLU A 32 -10.83 -15.62 -6.27
N LYS A 33 -9.49 -15.68 -6.26
CA LYS A 33 -8.63 -15.62 -5.07
C LYS A 33 -7.50 -14.60 -5.29
N PRO A 34 -7.79 -13.29 -5.33
CA PRO A 34 -6.78 -12.28 -5.60
C PRO A 34 -5.80 -12.12 -4.44
N CYS A 35 -4.52 -12.33 -4.71
CA CYS A 35 -3.43 -11.87 -3.84
C CYS A 35 -3.19 -10.38 -4.10
N VAL A 36 -3.25 -9.54 -3.07
CA VAL A 36 -3.08 -8.08 -3.16
C VAL A 36 -2.12 -7.60 -2.09
N ILE A 37 -1.16 -6.76 -2.48
CA ILE A 37 -0.24 -6.07 -1.56
C ILE A 37 -0.37 -4.57 -1.73
N ASP A 38 -0.43 -3.85 -0.62
CA ASP A 38 -0.41 -2.39 -0.57
C ASP A 38 0.99 -1.94 -0.13
N VAL A 39 1.67 -1.27 -1.06
CA VAL A 39 3.00 -0.70 -0.84
C VAL A 39 2.92 0.81 -0.95
N LYS A 40 3.27 1.49 0.15
CA LYS A 40 3.36 2.95 0.18
C LYS A 40 4.77 3.38 -0.18
N ILE A 41 4.89 4.04 -1.32
CA ILE A 41 6.14 4.57 -1.87
C ILE A 41 6.47 5.93 -1.23
N GLY A 42 7.75 6.19 -1.04
CA GLY A 42 8.32 7.42 -0.50
C GLY A 42 9.11 7.19 0.79
N ILE A 43 10.12 8.03 1.01
CA ILE A 43 10.93 8.07 2.24
C ILE A 43 10.22 8.76 3.41
N ARG A 44 9.10 9.44 3.14
CA ARG A 44 8.20 10.08 4.11
C ARG A 44 6.77 10.06 3.59
N THR A 45 5.78 10.14 4.48
CA THR A 45 4.35 10.14 4.07
C THR A 45 3.58 11.39 4.48
N TRP A 46 4.30 12.48 4.72
CA TRP A 46 3.76 13.80 5.03
C TRP A 46 4.41 14.83 4.11
N ASP A 47 3.69 15.92 3.85
CA ASP A 47 4.11 17.03 3.00
C ASP A 47 3.80 18.39 3.67
N ALA A 48 4.13 19.48 2.98
CA ALA A 48 3.94 20.84 3.48
C ALA A 48 2.48 21.31 3.45
N ALA A 49 1.56 20.55 2.84
CA ALA A 49 0.14 20.89 2.82
C ALA A 49 -0.59 20.42 4.09
N HIS A 50 0.01 19.54 4.88
CA HIS A 50 -0.50 19.11 6.17
C HIS A 50 -0.13 20.08 7.30
N ASP A 51 -0.96 20.11 8.35
CA ASP A 51 -0.64 20.89 9.56
C ASP A 51 0.62 20.35 10.27
N ALA A 52 1.24 21.22 11.07
CA ALA A 52 2.50 20.90 11.76
C ALA A 52 2.35 19.73 12.74
N ALA A 53 1.20 19.59 13.41
CA ALA A 53 0.98 18.53 14.39
C ALA A 53 0.87 17.15 13.72
N TYR A 54 0.22 17.07 12.56
CA TYR A 54 0.13 15.87 11.74
C TYR A 54 1.50 15.48 11.21
N ALA A 55 2.26 16.45 10.66
CA ALA A 55 3.61 16.21 10.18
C ALA A 55 4.52 15.67 11.28
N GLU A 56 4.51 16.27 12.48
CA GLU A 56 5.30 15.81 13.63
C GLU A 56 4.89 14.40 14.09
N LYS A 57 3.59 14.11 14.16
CA LYS A 57 3.08 12.77 14.50
C LYS A 57 3.54 11.73 13.48
N ARG A 58 3.51 12.04 12.18
CA ARG A 58 3.97 11.15 11.12
C ARG A 58 5.47 10.96 11.17
N ALA A 59 6.24 12.03 11.30
CA ALA A 59 7.70 11.98 11.45
C ALA A 59 8.11 11.08 12.62
N ARG A 60 7.52 11.24 13.80
CA ARG A 60 7.78 10.36 14.95
C ARG A 60 7.41 8.89 14.70
N SER A 61 6.33 8.65 13.95
CA SER A 61 5.90 7.29 13.61
C SER A 61 6.76 6.62 12.53
N GLU A 62 7.55 7.39 11.80
CA GLU A 62 8.36 6.97 10.65
C GLU A 62 9.85 6.93 10.95
N ALA A 63 10.30 7.69 11.95
CA ALA A 63 11.67 7.71 12.42
C ALA A 63 12.22 6.29 12.67
N GLY A 64 13.35 5.97 12.04
CA GLY A 64 14.06 4.71 12.25
C GLY A 64 13.40 3.48 11.63
N THR A 65 12.38 3.67 10.79
CA THR A 65 11.81 2.58 9.99
C THR A 65 12.55 2.44 8.66
N THR A 66 12.53 1.25 8.07
CA THR A 66 13.34 0.92 6.89
C THR A 66 12.92 1.63 5.62
N HIS A 67 11.72 2.22 5.54
CA HIS A 67 11.32 2.94 4.33
C HIS A 67 12.07 4.26 4.10
N GLU A 68 12.73 4.81 5.13
CA GLU A 68 13.64 5.96 4.94
C GLU A 68 14.82 5.58 4.03
N THR A 69 15.26 4.31 4.07
CA THR A 69 16.35 3.79 3.23
C THR A 69 15.85 3.06 2.00
N LEU A 70 14.81 2.22 2.13
CA LEU A 70 14.25 1.42 1.02
C LEU A 70 13.37 2.25 0.07
N GLY A 71 12.89 3.41 0.51
CA GLY A 71 11.99 4.26 -0.26
C GLY A 71 10.55 3.74 -0.35
N PHE A 72 10.17 2.71 0.43
CA PHE A 72 8.79 2.24 0.54
C PHE A 72 8.55 1.40 1.80
N LYS A 73 7.28 1.21 2.16
CA LYS A 73 6.85 0.23 3.19
C LYS A 73 5.59 -0.53 2.78
N ILE A 74 5.51 -1.77 3.25
CA ILE A 74 4.30 -2.59 3.16
C ILE A 74 3.28 -2.07 4.18
N CYS A 75 2.08 -1.75 3.71
CA CYS A 75 0.97 -1.23 4.51
C CYS A 75 -0.15 -2.25 4.73
N GLY A 76 -0.17 -3.31 3.91
CA GLY A 76 -1.07 -4.44 4.05
C GLY A 76 -0.80 -5.46 2.96
N ALA A 77 -1.18 -6.71 3.20
CA ALA A 77 -1.22 -7.73 2.17
C ALA A 77 -2.33 -8.74 2.47
N GLN A 78 -2.88 -9.32 1.41
CA GLN A 78 -3.74 -10.49 1.42
C GLN A 78 -3.18 -11.49 0.42
N THR A 79 -2.95 -12.72 0.85
CA THR A 79 -2.48 -13.82 -0.01
C THR A 79 -3.40 -15.03 0.15
N TYR A 80 -3.46 -15.83 -0.90
CA TYR A 80 -4.08 -17.15 -0.88
C TYR A 80 -2.98 -18.18 -1.13
N ASP A 81 -2.95 -19.25 -0.32
CA ASP A 81 -2.03 -20.36 -0.55
C ASP A 81 -2.55 -21.32 -1.64
N ALA A 82 -1.79 -22.39 -1.91
CA ALA A 82 -2.16 -23.42 -2.89
C ALA A 82 -3.47 -24.16 -2.53
N ASN A 83 -3.86 -24.19 -1.26
CA ASN A 83 -5.10 -24.80 -0.78
C ASN A 83 -6.28 -23.81 -0.85
N GLY A 84 -6.00 -22.51 -1.04
CA GLY A 84 -6.99 -21.45 -1.03
C GLY A 84 -7.25 -20.84 0.34
N GLU A 85 -6.41 -21.10 1.32
CA GLU A 85 -6.47 -20.46 2.62
C GLU A 85 -5.98 -19.01 2.52
N VAL A 86 -6.71 -18.09 3.15
CA VAL A 86 -6.40 -16.66 3.10
C VAL A 86 -5.53 -16.26 4.28
N ARG A 87 -4.42 -15.57 4.01
CA ARG A 87 -3.64 -14.86 5.02
C ARG A 87 -3.75 -13.36 4.79
N LYS A 88 -3.95 -12.61 5.86
CA LYS A 88 -3.98 -11.14 5.84
C LYS A 88 -2.97 -10.60 6.83
N LEU A 89 -2.12 -9.68 6.39
CA LEU A 89 -1.23 -8.97 7.31
C LEU A 89 -2.04 -7.99 8.14
N SER A 90 -1.94 -8.12 9.46
CA SER A 90 -2.47 -7.15 10.41
C SER A 90 -1.67 -5.85 10.38
N ARG A 91 -2.27 -4.81 10.97
CA ARG A 91 -1.60 -3.50 11.11
C ARG A 91 -0.32 -3.60 11.93
N ASP A 92 -0.29 -4.44 12.96
CA ASP A 92 0.87 -4.56 13.85
C ASP A 92 1.98 -5.41 13.22
N GLU A 93 1.64 -6.44 12.44
CA GLU A 93 2.62 -7.13 11.58
C GLU A 93 3.25 -6.15 10.59
N CYS A 94 2.46 -5.30 9.92
CA CYS A 94 3.02 -4.30 9.00
C CYS A 94 3.94 -3.29 9.71
N LYS A 95 3.62 -2.93 10.97
CA LYS A 95 4.51 -2.09 11.79
C LYS A 95 5.81 -2.80 12.15
N ALA A 96 5.79 -4.10 12.40
CA ALA A 96 7.00 -4.88 12.67
C ALA A 96 7.85 -5.04 11.39
N ILE A 97 7.21 -5.38 10.27
CA ILE A 97 7.86 -5.54 8.96
C ILE A 97 8.63 -4.28 8.57
N ARG A 98 8.02 -3.09 8.69
CA ARG A 98 8.70 -1.81 8.35
C ARG A 98 9.86 -1.44 9.30
N MET A 99 10.12 -2.19 10.36
CA MET A 99 11.30 -2.01 11.22
C MET A 99 12.49 -2.86 10.77
N SER A 100 12.29 -3.80 9.84
CA SER A 100 13.32 -4.76 9.44
C SER A 100 13.32 -5.01 7.93
N GLU A 101 14.49 -4.84 7.30
CA GLU A 101 14.65 -5.08 5.88
C GLU A 101 14.53 -6.58 5.56
N SER A 102 15.01 -7.46 6.44
CA SER A 102 14.86 -8.91 6.25
C SER A 102 13.40 -9.34 6.31
N MET A 103 12.62 -8.79 7.24
CA MET A 103 11.18 -9.05 7.30
C MET A 103 10.44 -8.45 6.09
N THR A 104 10.87 -7.28 5.61
CA THR A 104 10.32 -6.67 4.39
C THR A 104 10.58 -7.57 3.18
N ARG A 105 11.81 -8.08 3.02
CA ARG A 105 12.16 -9.04 1.97
C ARG A 105 11.35 -10.31 2.08
N GLN A 106 11.28 -10.92 3.26
CA GLN A 106 10.50 -12.14 3.47
C GLN A 106 9.02 -11.93 3.13
N ALA A 107 8.41 -10.81 3.53
CA ALA A 107 7.02 -10.52 3.21
C ALA A 107 6.77 -10.36 1.70
N LEU A 108 7.75 -9.85 0.94
CA LEU A 108 7.69 -9.81 -0.52
C LEU A 108 7.85 -11.20 -1.14
N ASP A 109 8.77 -12.01 -0.62
CA ASP A 109 8.98 -13.39 -1.07
C ASP A 109 7.74 -14.26 -0.81
N ASP A 110 7.10 -14.10 0.35
CA ASP A 110 5.84 -14.78 0.71
C ASP A 110 4.67 -14.35 -0.18
N PHE A 111 4.71 -13.13 -0.74
CA PHE A 111 3.64 -12.61 -1.59
C PHE A 111 3.67 -13.20 -3.00
N VAL A 112 4.85 -13.56 -3.51
CA VAL A 112 5.03 -14.06 -4.88
C VAL A 112 5.08 -15.59 -4.99
N ARG A 113 5.04 -16.29 -3.84
CA ARG A 113 5.03 -17.76 -3.74
C ARG A 113 3.59 -18.28 -3.69
#